data_AF-A0A6V7WIV9-F1
#
_entry.id   AF-A0A6V7WIV9-F1
#
_cell.length_a   1.000
_cell.length_b   1.000
_cell.length_c   1.000
_cell.angle_alpha   90.00
_cell.angle_beta   90.00
_cell.angle_gamma   90.00
#
_symmetry.space_group_name_H-M   'P 1'
#
loop_
_entity.id
_entity.type
_entity.pdbx_description
1 polymer ?
#
loop_
_entity_poly.entity_id
_entity_poly.type
_entity_poly.pdbx_seq_one_letter_code
_entity_poly.pdbx_strand_id
1 'polypeptide(L)'
;MDILTIDFPMQTLDAFKFSLMNCSFFHGPKSLSFDETKELLEKNGDFLIQDYRDLQLLLSVKVYGKIQEFVVEIVQVNLKHI
;
A
#
# COMPACT_ATOMS: atom_id res chain seq x y z
N MET A 1 1.41 -12.81 -19.62
CA MET A 1 2.30 -12.57 -18.47
C MET A 1 3.25 -11.50 -18.93
N ASP A 2 2.84 -10.24 -18.75
CA ASP A 2 3.68 -9.11 -19.10
C ASP A 2 4.80 -9.03 -18.08
N ILE A 3 6.02 -9.10 -18.59
CA ILE A 3 7.24 -8.94 -17.82
C ILE A 3 7.19 -7.50 -17.30
N LEU A 4 7.07 -7.33 -15.97
CA LEU A 4 7.25 -6.04 -15.31
C LEU A 4 8.64 -5.52 -15.72
N THR A 5 8.69 -4.61 -16.69
CA THR A 5 9.89 -3.86 -17.05
C THR A 5 10.20 -2.96 -15.86
N ILE A 6 11.14 -3.38 -15.04
CA ILE A 6 11.66 -2.59 -13.93
C ILE A 6 12.66 -1.60 -14.52
N ASP A 7 12.30 -0.32 -14.54
CA ASP A 7 13.22 0.75 -14.86
C ASP A 7 14.21 0.98 -13.70
N PHE A 8 15.49 1.11 -14.02
CA PHE A 8 16.55 1.39 -13.05
C PHE A 8 17.19 2.77 -13.32
N PRO A 9 17.30 3.66 -12.30
CA PRO A 9 16.90 3.44 -10.92
C PRO A 9 15.36 3.46 -10.75
N MET A 10 14.87 2.50 -9.96
CA MET A 10 13.45 2.36 -9.65
C MET A 10 12.96 3.59 -8.87
N GLN A 11 11.74 4.07 -9.16
CA GLN A 11 11.14 5.12 -8.35
C GLN A 11 10.95 4.65 -6.91
N THR A 12 11.04 5.56 -5.95
CA THR A 12 11.04 5.25 -4.51
C THR A 12 9.80 4.47 -4.08
N LEU A 13 8.63 4.86 -4.60
CA LEU A 13 7.38 4.16 -4.32
C LEU A 13 7.41 2.73 -4.87
N ASP A 14 7.88 2.54 -6.10
CA ASP A 14 7.96 1.22 -6.71
C ASP A 14 8.93 0.32 -5.94
N ALA A 15 10.04 0.88 -5.43
CA ALA A 15 10.98 0.15 -4.59
C ALA A 15 10.36 -0.26 -3.25
N PHE A 16 9.55 0.62 -2.67
CA PHE A 16 8.79 0.29 -1.47
C PHE A 16 7.73 -0.77 -1.74
N LYS A 17 6.93 -0.63 -2.81
CA LYS A 17 5.93 -1.64 -3.21
C LYS A 17 6.57 -3.00 -3.48
N PHE A 18 7.75 -3.03 -4.11
CA PHE A 18 8.51 -4.24 -4.34
C PHE A 18 8.84 -4.96 -3.02
N SER A 19 9.20 -4.20 -1.98
CA SER A 19 9.46 -4.76 -0.64
C SER A 19 8.21 -5.33 0.04
N LEU A 20 7.02 -4.86 -0.35
CA LEU A 20 5.73 -5.28 0.21
C LEU A 20 5.08 -6.45 -0.55
N MET A 21 5.57 -6.84 -1.74
CA MET A 21 4.88 -7.82 -2.61
C MET A 21 4.63 -9.19 -1.95
N ASN A 22 5.41 -9.57 -0.94
CA ASN A 22 5.25 -10.84 -0.21
C ASN A 22 4.52 -10.67 1.13
N CYS A 23 4.06 -9.46 1.47
CA CYS A 23 3.32 -9.19 2.68
C CYS A 23 1.84 -9.54 2.47
N SER A 24 1.28 -10.39 3.36
CA SER A 24 -0.12 -10.80 3.28
C SER A 24 -1.13 -9.66 3.42
N PHE A 25 -0.70 -8.53 3.98
CA PHE A 25 -1.51 -7.31 4.14
C PHE A 25 -1.42 -6.38 2.94
N PHE A 26 -0.59 -6.68 1.93
CA PHE A 26 -0.40 -5.80 0.78
C PHE A 26 -1.16 -6.30 -0.45
N HIS A 27 -2.05 -5.45 -0.96
CA HIS A 27 -2.89 -5.69 -2.13
C HIS A 27 -2.54 -4.68 -3.23
N GLY A 28 -1.41 -4.91 -3.90
CA GLY A 28 -0.83 -3.96 -4.87
C GLY A 28 -1.58 -3.89 -6.21
N PRO A 29 -1.26 -4.75 -7.21
CA PRO A 29 -1.66 -4.54 -8.61
C PRO A 29 -3.17 -4.65 -8.89
N LYS A 30 -3.96 -5.04 -7.90
CA LYS A 30 -5.42 -5.06 -7.95
C LYS A 30 -5.95 -4.43 -6.66
N SER A 31 -6.03 -3.09 -6.66
CA SER A 31 -6.68 -2.36 -5.58
C SER A 31 -8.09 -2.90 -5.36
N LEU A 32 -8.44 -3.11 -4.09
CA LEU A 32 -9.77 -3.54 -3.67
C LEU A 32 -10.71 -2.34 -3.63
N SER A 33 -11.97 -2.58 -3.94
CA SER A 33 -13.05 -1.65 -3.62
C SER A 33 -13.21 -1.50 -2.11
N PHE A 34 -13.95 -0.46 -1.70
CA PHE A 34 -14.27 -0.27 -0.29
C PHE A 34 -15.06 -1.46 0.30
N ASP A 35 -15.98 -2.04 -0.48
CA ASP A 35 -16.79 -3.18 -0.03
C ASP A 35 -15.93 -4.45 0.11
N GLU A 36 -15.05 -4.75 -0.85
CA GLU A 36 -14.09 -5.85 -0.74
C GLU A 36 -13.14 -5.66 0.46
N THR A 37 -12.65 -4.44 0.66
CA THR A 37 -11.83 -4.08 1.84
C THR A 37 -12.60 -4.36 3.13
N LYS A 38 -13.88 -4.02 3.16
CA LYS A 38 -14.74 -4.21 4.33
C LYS A 38 -15.01 -5.67 4.66
N GLU A 39 -15.09 -6.53 3.65
CA GLU A 39 -15.23 -7.97 3.85
C GLU A 39 -13.96 -8.59 4.45
N LEU A 40 -12.77 -8.11 4.08
CA LEU A 40 -11.50 -8.63 4.60
C LEU A 40 -11.16 -8.15 6.01
N LEU A 41 -11.60 -6.95 6.40
CA LEU A 41 -11.35 -6.41 7.74
C LEU A 41 -12.46 -6.85 8.70
N GLU A 42 -12.27 -8.00 9.35
CA GLU A 42 -13.28 -8.62 10.20
C GLU A 42 -13.27 -8.07 11.64
N LYS A 43 -12.08 -7.91 12.22
CA LYS A 43 -11.86 -7.57 13.64
C LYS A 43 -11.27 -6.18 13.80
N ASN A 44 -11.49 -5.57 14.96
CA ASN A 44 -10.81 -4.32 15.30
C ASN A 44 -9.30 -4.56 15.37
N GLY A 45 -8.53 -3.72 14.68
CA GLY A 45 -7.08 -3.86 14.54
C GLY A 45 -6.65 -4.49 13.21
N ASP A 46 -7.57 -5.13 12.47
CA ASP A 46 -7.25 -5.62 11.13
C ASP A 46 -6.94 -4.45 10.21
N PHE A 47 -5.93 -4.62 9.36
CA PHE A 47 -5.51 -3.62 8.39
C PHE A 47 -5.01 -4.24 7.08
N LEU A 48 -5.04 -3.45 6.02
CA LEU A 48 -4.39 -3.74 4.76
C LEU A 48 -3.83 -2.47 4.12
N ILE A 49 -2.86 -2.65 3.23
CA ILE A 49 -2.26 -1.59 2.42
C ILE A 49 -2.49 -1.95 0.96
N GLN A 50 -2.88 -0.98 0.15
CA GLN A 50 -3.13 -1.18 -1.27
C GLN A 50 -2.72 0.02 -2.11
N ASP A 51 -2.60 -0.19 -3.41
CA ASP A 51 -2.37 0.91 -4.36
C ASP A 51 -3.57 1.86 -4.37
N TYR A 52 -3.30 3.17 -4.41
CA TYR A 52 -4.34 4.20 -4.39
C TYR A 52 -3.97 5.40 -5.23
N ARG A 53 -4.72 5.63 -6.32
CA ARG A 53 -4.47 6.73 -7.28
C ARG A 53 -3.00 6.76 -7.75
N ASP A 54 -2.62 7.78 -8.51
CA ASP A 54 -1.27 7.90 -9.04
C ASP A 54 -0.25 8.09 -7.90
N LEU A 55 0.66 7.12 -7.78
CA LEU A 55 1.81 7.14 -6.88
C LEU A 55 1.50 7.25 -5.37
N GLN A 56 0.34 6.78 -4.90
CA GLN A 56 0.04 6.72 -3.47
C GLN A 56 -0.37 5.31 -3.03
N LEU A 57 -0.35 5.11 -1.71
CA LEU A 57 -0.89 3.93 -1.06
C LEU A 57 -2.04 4.32 -0.14
N LEU A 58 -2.96 3.40 0.08
CA LEU A 58 -4.04 3.55 1.06
C LEU A 58 -3.87 2.50 2.16
N LEU A 59 -3.84 2.97 3.40
CA LEU A 59 -3.96 2.14 4.58
C LEU A 59 -5.43 2.13 5.01
N SER A 60 -6.05 0.97 4.99
CA SER A 60 -7.40 0.76 5.52
C SER A 60 -7.31 -0.04 6.82
N VAL A 61 -7.92 0.46 7.90
CA VAL A 61 -7.90 -0.17 9.23
C VAL A 61 -9.28 -0.19 9.85
N LYS A 62 -9.63 -1.30 10.52
CA LYS A 62 -10.88 -1.40 11.27
C LYS A 62 -10.68 -1.00 12.72
N VAL A 63 -11.38 0.04 13.15
CA VAL A 63 -11.31 0.57 14.52
C VAL A 63 -12.72 0.89 15.01
N TYR A 64 -13.09 0.37 16.18
CA TYR A 64 -14.40 0.54 16.78
C TYR A 64 -15.57 0.18 15.84
N GLY A 65 -15.43 -0.91 15.07
CA GLY A 65 -16.45 -1.39 14.14
C GLY A 65 -16.61 -0.56 12.87
N LYS A 66 -15.77 0.45 12.65
CA LYS A 66 -15.74 1.28 11.43
C LYS A 66 -14.41 1.13 10.71
N ILE A 67 -14.43 1.30 9.39
CA ILE A 67 -13.21 1.34 8.59
C ILE A 67 -12.78 2.80 8.47
N GLN A 68 -11.50 3.03 8.73
CA GLN A 68 -10.84 4.31 8.52
C GLN A 68 -9.77 4.10 7.46
N GLU A 69 -9.64 5.07 6.56
CA GLU A 69 -8.71 5.02 5.45
C GLU A 69 -7.76 6.22 5.52
N PHE A 70 -6.48 5.95 5.31
CA PHE A 70 -5.41 6.94 5.38
C PHE A 70 -4.57 6.85 4.12
N VAL A 71 -4.46 7.96 3.40
CA VAL A 71 -3.51 8.06 2.29
C VAL A 71 -2.10 8.11 2.87
N VAL A 72 -1.25 7.20 2.41
CA VAL A 72 0.15 7.10 2.84
C VAL A 72 1.02 7.85 1.84
N GLU A 73 1.71 8.88 2.32
CA GLU A 73 2.71 9.63 1.59
C GLU A 73 4.10 9.09 1.92
N ILE A 74 4.88 8.72 0.90
CA ILE A 74 6.26 8.23 1.07
C ILE A 74 7.22 9.39 0.80
N VAL A 75 7.89 9.84 1.86
CA VAL A 75 8.88 10.91 1.78
C VAL A 75 10.28 10.34 1.88
N GLN A 76 11.09 10.50 0.82
CA GLN A 76 12.50 10.14 0.86
C GLN A 76 13.33 11.32 1.38
N VAL A 77 13.88 11.19 2.58
CA VAL A 77 14.82 12.17 3.12
C VAL A 77 16.22 11.80 2.66
N ASN A 78 16.80 12.63 1.80
CA ASN A 78 18.19 12.47 1.38
C ASN A 78 19.09 13.01 2.49
N LEU A 79 19.55 12.14 3.40
CA LEU A 79 20.53 12.48 4.42
C LEU A 79 21.90 12.67 3.76
N LYS A 80 22.09 13.78 3.05
CA LYS A 80 23.43 14.23 2.68
C LYS A 80 24.06 14.86 3.92
N HIS A 81 25.18 14.29 4.35
CA HIS A 81 26.09 14.74 5.42
C HIS A 81 25.74 14.33 6.85
N ILE A 82 26.30 13.19 7.29
CA ILE A 82 26.87 13.04 8.64
C ILE A 82 28.33 12.61 8.44
#